data_AF-A0A519FVB4-F1
#
_entry.id   AF-A0A519FVB4-F1
#
_cell.length_a   1.000
_cell.length_b   1.000
_cell.length_c   1.000
_cell.angle_alpha   90.00
_cell.angle_beta   90.00
_cell.angle_gamma   90.00
#
_symmetry.space_group_name_H-M   'P 1'
#
loop_
_entity.id
_entity.type
_entity.pdbx_description
1 polymer ?
#
loop_
_entity_poly.entity_id
_entity_poly.type
_entity_poly.pdbx_seq_one_letter_code
_entity_poly.pdbx_strand_id
1 'polypeptide(L)'
;YKEYLASGDSTRTPAMRGWQAAGAAPLVLGAPVPDPETVASAIRIGNPASWDLAMAAAHESGGMFRKATDEQILAAQRELASRDGVFVEPASAAGVAGILIEHAEGADLRGKTVVVTVTGHGLKDIDTALSTFTDLVDTVVDADVTSAARAAGLA
;
A
#
# COMPACT_ATOMS: atom_id res chain seq x y z
N TYR A 1 0.73 -14.77 -14.73
CA TYR A 1 1.18 -13.95 -15.88
C TYR A 1 1.93 -14.73 -16.94
N LYS A 2 3.05 -15.40 -16.64
CA LYS A 2 3.81 -16.18 -17.64
C LYS A 2 2.97 -17.29 -18.30
N GLU A 3 2.16 -17.99 -17.51
CA GLU A 3 1.25 -19.02 -18.03
C GLU A 3 0.23 -18.45 -19.04
N TYR A 4 -0.38 -17.30 -18.75
CA TYR A 4 -1.31 -16.63 -19.66
C TYR A 4 -0.64 -16.13 -20.95
N LEU A 5 0.63 -15.74 -20.88
CA LEU A 5 1.40 -15.44 -22.10
C LEU A 5 1.67 -16.71 -22.91
N ALA A 6 2.02 -17.81 -22.24
CA ALA A 6 2.31 -19.09 -22.88
C ALA A 6 1.08 -19.75 -23.51
N SER A 7 -0.10 -19.57 -22.92
CA SER A 7 -1.38 -20.07 -23.47
C SER A 7 -1.95 -19.19 -24.59
N GLY A 8 -1.43 -17.97 -24.78
CA GLY A 8 -1.94 -17.00 -25.74
C GLY A 8 -3.11 -16.14 -25.24
N ASP A 9 -3.52 -16.29 -23.97
CA ASP A 9 -4.59 -15.50 -23.34
C ASP A 9 -4.15 -14.05 -23.04
N SER A 10 -2.85 -13.78 -23.05
CA SER A 10 -2.29 -12.44 -22.94
C SER A 10 -1.26 -12.17 -24.02
N THR A 11 -1.24 -10.95 -24.54
CA THR A 11 -0.24 -10.50 -25.52
C THR A 11 1.07 -10.03 -24.87
N ARG A 12 1.10 -9.87 -23.54
CA ARG A 12 2.27 -9.38 -22.79
C ARG A 12 2.22 -9.76 -21.31
N THR A 13 3.33 -9.61 -20.61
CA THR A 13 3.41 -9.67 -19.14
C THR A 13 3.57 -8.27 -18.54
N PRO A 14 3.11 -8.03 -17.29
CA PRO A 14 3.38 -6.79 -16.58
C PRO A 14 4.81 -6.77 -16.04
N ALA A 15 5.33 -5.57 -15.79
CA ALA A 15 6.52 -5.38 -14.97
C ALA A 15 6.15 -5.53 -13.49
N MET A 16 6.78 -6.46 -12.77
CA MET A 16 6.47 -6.74 -11.37
C MET A 16 7.16 -5.72 -10.47
N ARG A 17 6.37 -4.86 -9.81
CA ARG A 17 6.88 -3.88 -8.84
C ARG A 17 6.59 -4.36 -7.43
N GLY A 18 7.63 -4.72 -6.69
CA GLY A 18 7.52 -5.12 -5.28
C GLY A 18 7.88 -3.97 -4.35
N TRP A 19 7.09 -3.80 -3.28
CA TRP A 19 7.32 -2.76 -2.28
C TRP A 19 7.45 -3.40 -0.90
N GLN A 20 8.51 -3.04 -0.19
CA GLN A 20 8.75 -3.46 1.19
C GLN A 20 8.68 -2.26 2.14
N ALA A 21 8.33 -2.50 3.41
CA ALA A 21 8.49 -1.47 4.43
C ALA A 21 9.97 -1.19 4.67
N ALA A 22 10.34 0.07 4.88
CA ALA A 22 11.74 0.49 4.94
C ALA A 22 12.56 -0.23 6.02
N GLY A 23 11.95 -0.52 7.17
CA GLY A 23 12.58 -1.28 8.26
C GLY A 23 12.54 -2.82 8.08
N ALA A 24 11.94 -3.31 6.99
CA ALA A 24 11.85 -4.73 6.66
C ALA A 24 12.03 -4.95 5.14
N ALA A 25 13.10 -4.38 4.56
CA ALA A 25 13.34 -4.36 3.10
C ALA A 25 14.53 -5.22 2.63
N PRO A 26 14.63 -6.51 2.99
CA PRO A 26 15.79 -7.34 2.64
C PRO A 26 16.03 -7.51 1.13
N LEU A 27 14.98 -7.60 0.30
CA LEU A 27 15.13 -7.76 -1.16
C LEU A 27 15.65 -6.48 -1.82
N VAL A 28 15.40 -5.32 -1.21
CA VAL A 28 15.97 -4.03 -1.64
C VAL A 28 17.43 -3.90 -1.20
N LEU A 29 17.74 -4.37 0.01
CA LEU A 29 19.09 -4.28 0.59
C LEU A 29 20.04 -5.35 0.05
N GLY A 30 19.51 -6.44 -0.53
CA GLY A 30 20.30 -7.57 -1.01
C GLY A 30 20.85 -8.45 0.11
N ALA A 31 20.36 -8.30 1.35
CA ALA A 31 20.78 -9.07 2.50
C ALA A 31 19.64 -9.22 3.53
N PRO A 32 19.60 -10.31 4.33
CA PRO A 32 18.63 -10.45 5.40
C PRO A 32 18.68 -9.30 6.41
N VAL A 33 17.52 -8.93 6.94
CA VAL A 33 17.36 -7.96 8.04
C VAL A 33 17.10 -8.75 9.32
N PRO A 34 18.02 -8.76 10.31
CA PRO A 34 17.87 -9.59 11.52
C PRO A 34 16.65 -9.20 12.37
N ASP A 35 16.45 -7.89 12.56
CA ASP A 35 15.40 -7.33 13.41
C ASP A 35 14.46 -6.45 12.55
N PRO A 36 13.62 -7.06 11.69
CA PRO A 36 12.72 -6.30 10.83
C PRO A 36 11.69 -5.55 11.69
N GLU A 37 11.44 -4.28 11.39
CA GLU A 37 10.47 -3.45 12.12
C GLU A 37 9.60 -2.64 11.14
N THR A 38 8.29 -2.69 11.35
CA THR A 38 7.30 -1.92 10.60
C THR A 38 5.91 -2.11 11.21
N VAL A 39 5.08 -1.08 11.14
CA VAL A 39 3.64 -1.16 11.43
C VAL A 39 2.90 -2.11 10.47
N ALA A 40 3.43 -2.35 9.27
CA ALA A 40 2.85 -3.25 8.28
C ALA A 40 3.21 -4.71 8.59
N SER A 41 2.61 -5.25 9.65
CA SER A 41 2.93 -6.57 10.24
C SER A 41 3.01 -7.72 9.21
N ALA A 42 2.11 -7.76 8.22
CA ALA A 42 2.09 -8.82 7.21
C ALA A 42 3.32 -8.84 6.27
N ILE A 43 4.08 -7.74 6.19
CA ILE A 43 5.34 -7.65 5.43
C ILE A 43 6.55 -7.39 6.32
N ARG A 44 6.42 -7.60 7.65
CA ARG A 44 7.52 -7.52 8.61
C ARG A 44 8.41 -8.78 8.53
N ILE A 45 9.06 -8.95 7.38
CA ILE A 45 9.84 -10.15 7.05
C ILE A 45 11.29 -9.75 6.75
N GLY A 46 12.20 -10.26 7.56
CA GLY A 46 13.64 -10.00 7.44
C GLY A 46 14.39 -10.97 6.51
N ASN A 47 13.86 -12.19 6.31
CA ASN A 47 14.45 -13.19 5.43
C ASN A 47 13.35 -13.96 4.66
N PRO A 48 12.91 -13.48 3.49
CA PRO A 48 11.85 -14.09 2.71
C PRO A 48 12.18 -15.52 2.26
N ALA A 49 11.28 -16.47 2.55
CA ALA A 49 11.45 -17.88 2.13
C ALA A 49 11.53 -18.05 0.60
N SER A 50 10.87 -17.18 -0.16
CA SER A 50 10.84 -17.22 -1.63
C SER A 50 11.77 -16.18 -2.27
N TRP A 51 12.92 -15.89 -1.65
CA TRP A 51 13.87 -14.87 -2.10
C TRP A 51 14.21 -14.99 -3.59
N ASP A 52 14.70 -16.15 -4.01
CA ASP A 52 15.17 -16.35 -5.38
C ASP A 52 14.05 -16.22 -6.40
N LEU A 53 12.85 -16.73 -6.07
CA LEU A 53 11.67 -16.59 -6.92
C LEU A 53 11.24 -15.13 -7.05
N ALA A 54 11.31 -14.37 -5.96
CA ALA A 54 10.97 -12.95 -5.96
C ALA A 54 11.94 -12.13 -6.81
N MET A 55 13.26 -12.38 -6.65
CA MET A 55 14.29 -11.73 -7.46
C MET A 55 14.21 -12.11 -8.94
N ALA A 56 13.95 -13.39 -9.25
CA ALA A 56 13.72 -13.84 -10.61
C ALA A 56 12.49 -13.14 -11.23
N ALA A 57 11.37 -13.05 -10.49
CA ALA A 57 10.17 -12.37 -10.98
C ALA A 57 10.41 -10.88 -11.28
N ALA A 58 11.15 -10.18 -10.42
CA ALA A 58 11.54 -8.78 -10.68
C ALA A 58 12.43 -8.67 -11.92
N HIS A 59 13.48 -9.48 -12.01
CA HIS A 59 14.43 -9.45 -13.13
C HIS A 59 13.77 -9.82 -14.47
N GLU A 60 13.07 -10.96 -14.54
CA GLU A 60 12.44 -11.46 -15.77
C GLU A 60 11.33 -10.56 -16.30
N SER A 61 10.64 -9.83 -15.42
CA SER A 61 9.56 -8.92 -15.81
C SER A 61 10.06 -7.50 -16.15
N GLY A 62 11.36 -7.22 -16.00
CA GLY A 62 11.89 -5.84 -16.07
C GLY A 62 11.35 -4.94 -14.95
N GLY A 63 10.94 -5.56 -13.85
CA GLY A 63 10.42 -4.93 -12.66
C GLY A 63 11.52 -4.59 -11.64
N MET A 64 11.11 -4.35 -10.40
CA MET A 64 12.05 -3.95 -9.33
C MET A 64 11.45 -4.15 -7.94
N PHE A 65 12.33 -4.15 -6.93
CA PHE A 65 11.96 -3.94 -5.54
C PHE A 65 12.32 -2.52 -5.10
N ARG A 66 11.42 -1.87 -4.38
CA ARG A 66 11.65 -0.60 -3.70
C ARG A 66 11.09 -0.65 -2.29
N LYS A 67 11.37 0.38 -1.50
CA LYS A 67 10.90 0.50 -0.12
C LYS A 67 10.12 1.78 0.11
N ALA A 68 9.15 1.72 1.01
CA ALA A 68 8.36 2.85 1.49
C ALA A 68 8.46 2.92 3.03
N THR A 69 8.45 4.12 3.60
CA THR A 69 8.41 4.29 5.06
C THR A 69 7.02 3.97 5.60
N ASP A 70 6.91 3.70 6.90
CA ASP A 70 5.62 3.44 7.55
C ASP A 70 4.67 4.63 7.41
N GLU A 71 5.19 5.86 7.47
CA GLU A 71 4.41 7.08 7.25
C GLU A 71 3.82 7.12 5.84
N GLN A 72 4.60 6.75 4.82
CA GLN A 72 4.14 6.69 3.43
C GLN A 72 3.09 5.59 3.23
N ILE A 73 3.28 4.43 3.85
CA ILE A 73 2.33 3.31 3.81
C ILE A 73 0.99 3.71 4.44
N LEU A 74 1.02 4.30 5.64
CA LEU A 74 -0.19 4.74 6.34
C LEU A 74 -0.86 5.92 5.62
N ALA A 75 -0.09 6.84 5.03
CA ALA A 75 -0.66 7.90 4.20
C ALA A 75 -1.41 7.32 2.99
N ALA A 76 -0.80 6.36 2.28
CA ALA A 76 -1.44 5.71 1.15
C ALA A 76 -2.70 4.93 1.54
N GLN A 77 -2.71 4.27 2.70
CA GLN A 77 -3.89 3.60 3.24
C GLN A 77 -5.04 4.59 3.47
N ARG A 78 -4.76 5.75 4.08
CA ARG A 78 -5.76 6.80 4.31
C ARG A 78 -6.29 7.40 3.02
N GLU A 79 -5.42 7.67 2.06
CA GLU A 79 -5.81 8.17 0.74
C GLU A 79 -6.76 7.19 0.05
N LEU A 80 -6.42 5.89 0.04
CA LEU A 80 -7.25 4.85 -0.57
C LEU A 80 -8.63 4.73 0.11
N ALA A 81 -8.68 4.81 1.44
CA ALA A 81 -9.94 4.74 2.18
C ALA A 81 -10.80 6.00 1.98
N SER A 82 -10.20 7.19 2.01
CA SER A 82 -10.92 8.47 1.98
C SER A 82 -11.34 8.92 0.57
N ARG A 83 -10.57 8.56 -0.45
CA ARG A 83 -10.85 8.96 -1.85
C ARG A 83 -11.54 7.88 -2.66
N ASP A 84 -11.13 6.63 -2.48
CA ASP A 84 -11.60 5.50 -3.29
C ASP A 84 -12.61 4.61 -2.54
N GLY A 85 -12.76 4.79 -1.23
CA GLY A 85 -13.67 3.98 -0.41
C GLY A 85 -13.18 2.55 -0.18
N VAL A 86 -11.89 2.28 -0.39
CA VAL A 86 -11.30 0.93 -0.24
C VAL A 86 -10.43 0.88 1.01
N PHE A 87 -10.96 0.27 2.07
CA PHE A 87 -10.25 0.16 3.35
C PHE A 87 -9.42 -1.13 3.45
N VAL A 88 -8.10 -0.99 3.47
CA VAL A 88 -7.13 -2.10 3.47
C VAL A 88 -6.24 -2.09 4.69
N GLU A 89 -5.61 -3.23 5.01
CA GLU A 89 -4.57 -3.28 6.06
C GLU A 89 -3.30 -2.52 5.59
N PRO A 90 -2.42 -2.06 6.50
CA PRO A 90 -1.24 -1.28 6.12
C PRO A 90 -0.36 -1.94 5.06
N ALA A 91 -0.07 -3.24 5.18
CA ALA A 91 0.74 -3.96 4.20
C ALA A 91 0.17 -3.94 2.77
N SER A 92 -1.16 -3.96 2.64
CA SER A 92 -1.84 -3.88 1.35
C SER A 92 -1.74 -2.51 0.71
N ALA A 93 -1.51 -1.46 1.50
CA ALA A 93 -1.32 -0.10 1.00
C ALA A 93 0.11 0.14 0.46
N ALA A 94 1.07 -0.76 0.71
CA ALA A 94 2.47 -0.57 0.28
C ALA A 94 2.62 -0.39 -1.24
N GLY A 95 1.84 -1.12 -2.04
CA GLY A 95 1.83 -0.95 -3.49
C GLY A 95 1.28 0.42 -3.95
N VAL A 96 0.27 0.93 -3.24
CA VAL A 96 -0.28 2.28 -3.50
C VAL A 96 0.71 3.35 -3.09
N ALA A 97 1.34 3.21 -1.91
CA ALA A 97 2.42 4.09 -1.48
C ALA A 97 3.53 4.15 -2.51
N GLY A 98 3.88 3.01 -3.10
CA GLY A 98 4.83 2.90 -4.17
C GLY A 98 4.51 3.75 -5.40
N ILE A 99 3.26 3.71 -5.86
CA ILE A 99 2.80 4.54 -6.98
C ILE A 99 2.91 6.02 -6.64
N LEU A 100 2.51 6.41 -5.44
CA LEU A 100 2.57 7.81 -4.98
C LEU A 100 4.02 8.31 -4.92
N ILE A 101 4.96 7.48 -4.45
CA ILE A 101 6.40 7.76 -4.44
C ILE A 101 6.90 7.95 -5.87
N GLU A 102 6.63 7.00 -6.77
CA GLU A 102 7.06 7.09 -8.17
C GLU A 102 6.52 8.34 -8.85
N HIS A 103 5.25 8.67 -8.60
CA HIS A 103 4.63 9.88 -9.14
C HIS A 103 5.33 11.15 -8.62
N ALA A 104 5.61 11.24 -7.32
CA ALA A 104 6.33 12.36 -6.73
C ALA A 104 7.77 12.50 -7.27
N GLU A 105 8.38 11.41 -7.68
CA GLU A 105 9.71 11.37 -8.33
C GLU A 105 9.65 11.68 -9.84
N GLY A 106 8.47 11.98 -10.38
CA GLY A 106 8.30 12.36 -11.79
C GLY A 106 8.06 11.19 -12.74
N ALA A 107 7.74 10.00 -12.23
CA ALA A 107 7.32 8.89 -13.09
C ALA A 107 6.03 9.24 -13.83
N ASP A 108 6.08 9.16 -15.16
CA ASP A 108 4.90 9.35 -16.00
C ASP A 108 4.12 8.05 -16.16
N LEU A 109 3.00 7.96 -15.45
CA LEU A 109 2.08 6.82 -15.50
C LEU A 109 0.92 7.04 -16.48
N ARG A 110 0.87 8.19 -17.20
CA ARG A 110 -0.21 8.48 -18.14
C ARG A 110 -0.25 7.44 -19.26
N GLY A 111 -1.46 7.00 -19.60
CA GLY A 111 -1.69 5.96 -20.61
C GLY A 111 -1.23 4.55 -20.20
N LYS A 112 -0.73 4.35 -18.97
CA LYS A 112 -0.39 3.03 -18.45
C LYS A 112 -1.56 2.49 -17.63
N THR A 113 -1.71 1.17 -17.66
CA THR A 113 -2.57 0.44 -16.72
C THR A 113 -1.71 -0.10 -15.60
N VAL A 114 -2.02 0.27 -14.37
CA VAL A 114 -1.36 -0.23 -13.16
C VAL A 114 -2.38 -1.01 -12.35
N VAL A 115 -2.00 -2.19 -11.90
CA VAL A 115 -2.81 -3.04 -11.02
C VAL A 115 -2.06 -3.17 -9.70
N VAL A 116 -2.72 -2.80 -8.61
CA VAL A 116 -2.20 -2.99 -7.25
C VAL A 116 -2.96 -4.11 -6.59
N THR A 117 -2.25 -5.12 -6.12
CA THR A 117 -2.85 -6.19 -5.32
C THR A 117 -3.01 -5.70 -3.89
N VAL A 118 -4.26 -5.64 -3.42
CA VAL A 118 -4.60 -5.42 -2.01
C VAL A 118 -4.92 -6.76 -1.37
N THR A 119 -4.04 -7.24 -0.49
CA THR A 119 -4.06 -8.63 0.01
C THR A 119 -4.95 -8.84 1.23
N GLY A 120 -5.28 -7.78 1.96
CA GLY A 120 -5.99 -7.86 3.23
C GLY A 120 -6.92 -6.68 3.47
N HIS A 121 -8.07 -7.00 4.06
CA HIS A 121 -9.10 -6.05 4.46
C HIS A 121 -8.65 -5.24 5.68
N GLY A 122 -8.97 -3.94 5.73
CA GLY A 122 -8.54 -3.05 6.82
C GLY A 122 -9.07 -3.43 8.20
N LEU A 123 -10.18 -4.16 8.27
CA LEU A 123 -10.74 -4.70 9.53
C LEU A 123 -9.83 -5.72 10.23
N LYS A 124 -8.76 -6.20 9.60
CA LYS A 124 -7.77 -7.07 10.25
C LYS A 124 -6.91 -6.33 11.28
N ASP A 125 -6.69 -5.04 11.08
CA ASP A 125 -5.75 -4.23 11.85
C ASP A 125 -6.27 -2.79 11.96
N ILE A 126 -7.37 -2.67 12.72
CA ILE A 126 -8.06 -1.39 12.92
C ILE A 126 -7.20 -0.47 13.79
N ASP A 127 -6.50 -1.01 14.79
CA ASP A 127 -5.69 -0.21 15.71
C ASP A 127 -4.57 0.53 14.97
N THR A 128 -3.86 -0.15 14.06
CA THR A 128 -2.81 0.50 13.26
C THR A 128 -3.39 1.53 12.30
N ALA A 129 -4.54 1.23 11.69
CA ALA A 129 -5.25 2.19 10.84
C ALA A 129 -5.69 3.45 11.61
N LEU A 130 -6.14 3.28 12.86
CA LEU A 130 -6.59 4.35 13.74
C LEU A 130 -5.45 5.07 14.48
N SER A 131 -4.24 4.51 14.53
CA SER A 131 -3.10 5.05 15.29
C SER A 131 -2.75 6.51 14.98
N THR A 132 -3.18 6.98 13.82
CA THR A 132 -2.94 8.34 13.31
C THR A 132 -4.19 9.22 13.25
N PHE A 133 -5.34 8.66 13.60
CA PHE A 133 -6.55 9.43 13.85
C PHE A 133 -6.47 9.95 15.28
N THR A 134 -5.85 11.14 15.43
CA THR A 134 -5.69 11.78 16.74
C THR A 134 -6.90 12.57 17.18
N ASP A 135 -7.74 13.00 16.23
CA ASP A 135 -8.86 13.89 16.49
C ASP A 135 -10.14 13.28 15.91
N LEU A 136 -10.75 12.36 16.67
CA LEU A 136 -12.19 12.16 16.54
C LEU A 136 -12.82 13.49 16.92
N VAL A 137 -13.32 14.22 15.92
CA VAL A 137 -14.04 15.46 16.14
C VAL A 137 -15.38 15.11 16.77
N ASP A 138 -15.39 15.01 18.10
CA ASP A 138 -16.59 14.94 18.92
C ASP A 138 -17.24 16.34 18.92
N THR A 139 -17.74 16.79 17.76
CA THR A 139 -18.64 17.94 17.75
C THR A 139 -19.96 17.48 18.37
N VAL A 140 -20.05 17.61 19.69
CA VAL A 140 -21.29 17.36 20.42
C VAL A 140 -22.22 18.54 20.16
N VAL A 141 -23.37 18.23 19.56
CA VAL A 141 -24.44 19.20 19.28
C VAL A 141 -25.72 18.79 19.98
N ASP A 142 -26.60 19.77 20.20
CA ASP A 142 -27.98 19.50 20.59
C ASP A 142 -28.66 18.61 19.55
N ALA A 143 -29.59 17.76 20.01
CA ALA A 143 -30.32 16.81 19.18
C ALA A 143 -31.41 17.49 18.33
N ASP A 144 -31.03 18.51 17.56
CA ASP A 144 -31.88 19.30 16.69
C ASP A 144 -31.25 19.50 15.30
N VAL A 145 -32.12 19.71 14.30
CA VAL A 145 -31.72 19.81 12.88
C VAL A 145 -30.80 21.01 12.63
N THR A 146 -31.00 22.12 13.33
CA THR A 146 -30.22 23.35 13.12
C THR A 146 -28.80 23.18 13.63
N SER A 147 -28.63 22.63 14.83
CA SER A 147 -27.31 22.35 15.41
C SER A 147 -26.56 21.31 14.60
N ALA A 148 -27.23 20.25 14.14
CA ALA A 148 -26.65 19.26 13.24
C ALA A 148 -26.24 19.84 11.87
N ALA A 149 -27.08 20.66 11.23
CA ALA A 149 -26.77 21.29 9.95
C ALA A 149 -25.57 22.25 10.06
N ARG A 150 -25.46 23.01 11.16
CA ARG A 150 -24.30 23.88 11.41
C ARG A 150 -23.01 23.06 11.58
N ALA A 151 -23.04 21.99 12.36
CA ALA A 151 -21.87 21.13 12.58
C ALA A 151 -21.42 20.41 11.30
N ALA A 152 -22.34 20.05 10.42
CA ALA A 152 -22.04 19.47 9.12
C ALA A 152 -21.57 20.48 8.06
N GLY A 153 -21.54 21.79 8.38
CA GLY A 153 -21.18 22.84 7.42
C GLY A 153 -22.25 23.09 6.34
N LEU A 154 -23.52 22.85 6.66
CA LEU A 154 -24.67 22.93 5.75
C LEU A 154 -25.63 24.09 6.06
N ALA A 155 -25.34 24.91 7.08
CA ALA A 155 -26.17 26.02 7.54
C ALA A 155 -25.42 27.36 7.51
#